data_AF-A0A6B0V8C2-F1
#
_entry.id   AF-A0A6B0V8C2-F1
#
_cell.length_a   1.000
_cell.length_b   1.000
_cell.length_c   1.000
_cell.angle_alpha   90.00
_cell.angle_beta   90.00
_cell.angle_gamma   90.00
#
_symmetry.space_group_name_H-M   'P 1'
#
loop_
_entity.id
_entity.type
_entity.pdbx_description
1 polymer ?
#
loop_
_entity_poly.entity_id
_entity_poly.type
_entity_poly.pdbx_seq_one_letter_code
_entity_poly.pdbx_strand_id
1 'polypeptide(L)'
;PVPRKTSKFRHNRQRQTVTDNAKPSDDPYEITGYTDASWNPETRRAALAVTDLHHPPQTLHLRYETDPSVAELETLAVYQGIAWAAELKDDTRKITIYTDSLEALKALSRAPRRGTAAYDVNMLCRHLQDTRHITTQVLWVPGHSGNQGNEAAHDLASEITSNRSQDTATPCLARPRPDPEAEKLRRKLERRRELRAQIPHNEHPLPQGLPRGAQVLIHKARTGAALTEDVLAKWRAYTKKHQNQSPVNNELEEPPADPSPCIVTCSTCDIGARPTIQHLLWNCPGLEPIRAKHRGPTIDSLEAWTTPQTDARQTLLSLWEFVREAGITGRI
;
A
#
# COMPACT_ATOMS: atom_id res chain seq x y z
N PRO A 1 17.66 -3.81 3.26
CA PRO A 1 16.22 -3.46 3.38
C PRO A 1 15.35 -4.37 2.49
N VAL A 2 14.61 -5.31 3.09
CA VAL A 2 13.68 -6.19 2.36
C VAL A 2 12.23 -5.71 2.59
N PRO A 3 11.43 -5.42 1.54
CA PRO A 3 10.11 -4.80 1.68
C PRO A 3 9.00 -5.78 2.09
N ARG A 4 7.96 -5.21 2.73
CA ARG A 4 6.75 -5.81 3.34
C ARG A 4 5.85 -6.70 2.45
N LYS A 5 6.25 -7.11 1.24
CA LYS A 5 5.46 -7.94 0.32
C LYS A 5 6.21 -9.15 -0.28
N THR A 6 7.27 -9.61 0.36
CA THR A 6 8.05 -10.75 -0.14
C THR A 6 7.67 -12.05 0.56
N SER A 7 7.17 -13.00 -0.22
CA SER A 7 6.75 -14.35 0.18
C SER A 7 7.75 -15.03 1.13
N LYS A 8 7.24 -15.74 2.16
CA LYS A 8 8.02 -16.52 3.14
C LYS A 8 9.06 -17.45 2.48
N PHE A 9 8.80 -17.92 1.26
CA PHE A 9 9.64 -18.89 0.56
C PHE A 9 10.82 -18.27 -0.20
N ARG A 10 10.74 -17.03 -0.67
CA ARG A 10 11.78 -16.48 -1.58
C ARG A 10 13.06 -15.99 -0.88
N HIS A 11 13.03 -15.76 0.43
CA HIS A 11 14.18 -15.24 1.19
C HIS A 11 14.61 -16.15 2.35
N ASN A 12 14.21 -17.42 2.34
CA ASN A 12 14.57 -18.35 3.41
C ASN A 12 16.10 -18.48 3.56
N ARG A 13 16.83 -18.46 2.43
CA ARG A 13 18.29 -18.52 2.42
C ARG A 13 18.96 -17.29 3.04
N GLN A 14 18.46 -16.08 2.75
CA GLN A 14 18.96 -14.83 3.36
C GLN A 14 18.57 -14.72 4.83
N ARG A 15 17.39 -15.21 5.22
CA ARG A 15 16.98 -15.31 6.62
C ARG A 15 17.92 -16.25 7.37
N GLN A 16 18.14 -17.45 6.85
CA GLN A 16 19.11 -18.42 7.38
C GLN A 16 20.52 -17.82 7.49
N THR A 17 21.01 -17.08 6.49
CA THR A 17 22.36 -16.47 6.59
C THR A 17 22.45 -15.43 7.72
N VAL A 18 21.37 -14.69 7.98
CA VAL A 18 21.31 -13.73 9.09
C VAL A 18 21.19 -14.47 10.42
N THR A 19 20.40 -15.55 10.48
CA THR A 19 20.29 -16.41 11.67
C THR A 19 21.64 -17.08 12.00
N ASP A 20 22.38 -17.53 10.99
CA ASP A 20 23.69 -18.17 11.13
C ASP A 20 24.79 -17.19 11.59
N ASN A 21 24.62 -15.89 11.29
CA ASN A 21 25.50 -14.81 11.73
C ASN A 21 25.13 -14.28 13.13
N ALA A 22 23.88 -14.48 13.58
CA ALA A 22 23.42 -14.15 14.93
C ALA A 22 23.85 -15.24 15.92
N LYS A 23 25.16 -15.54 15.94
CA LYS A 23 25.77 -16.40 16.95
C LYS A 23 26.27 -15.56 18.12
N PRO A 24 26.30 -16.12 19.34
CA PRO A 24 27.01 -15.49 20.45
C PRO A 24 28.44 -15.18 20.02
N SER A 25 28.90 -13.97 20.33
CA SER A 25 30.29 -13.60 20.10
C SER A 25 31.18 -14.37 21.05
N ASP A 26 32.29 -14.91 20.56
CA ASP A 26 33.34 -15.51 21.40
C ASP A 26 34.22 -14.44 22.08
N ASP A 27 33.98 -13.14 21.78
CA ASP A 27 34.71 -12.04 22.42
C ASP A 27 34.25 -11.88 23.88
N PRO A 28 35.15 -12.08 24.88
CA PRO A 28 34.79 -11.97 26.29
C PRO A 28 34.34 -10.57 26.72
N TYR A 29 34.67 -9.54 25.92
CA TYR A 29 34.29 -8.14 26.15
C TYR A 29 33.02 -7.71 25.39
N GLU A 30 32.39 -8.63 24.66
CA GLU A 30 31.13 -8.41 23.96
C GLU A 30 29.96 -9.05 24.71
N ILE A 31 28.92 -8.25 24.97
CA ILE A 31 27.65 -8.76 25.47
C ILE A 31 26.66 -8.82 24.33
N THR A 32 26.09 -10.00 24.14
CA THR A 32 25.03 -10.24 23.17
C THR A 32 23.70 -10.38 23.89
N GLY A 33 22.63 -9.78 23.37
CA GLY A 33 21.29 -9.93 23.92
C GLY A 33 20.23 -9.98 22.84
N TYR A 34 19.10 -10.61 23.15
CA TYR A 34 17.91 -10.66 22.33
C TYR A 34 16.79 -9.94 23.05
N THR A 35 16.00 -9.15 22.31
CA THR A 35 14.92 -8.35 22.90
C THR A 35 13.62 -8.57 22.16
N ASP A 36 12.53 -8.70 22.91
CA ASP A 36 11.17 -8.70 22.38
C ASP A 36 10.22 -7.91 23.29
N ALA A 37 9.11 -7.46 22.73
CA ALA A 37 8.07 -6.76 23.47
C ALA A 37 6.68 -7.33 23.18
N SER A 38 5.90 -7.55 24.24
CA SER A 38 4.50 -7.97 24.13
C SER A 38 3.56 -6.94 24.75
N TRP A 39 2.37 -6.81 24.19
CA TRP A 39 1.31 -5.91 24.64
C TRP A 39 -0.02 -6.64 24.77
N ASN A 40 -0.66 -6.51 25.94
CA ASN A 40 -2.01 -6.98 26.17
C ASN A 40 -2.98 -5.78 26.30
N PRO A 41 -3.85 -5.54 25.29
CA PRO A 41 -4.79 -4.42 25.30
C PRO A 41 -5.90 -4.57 26.36
N GLU A 42 -6.27 -5.78 26.74
CA GLU A 42 -7.35 -6.01 27.72
C GLU A 42 -6.92 -5.61 29.13
N THR A 43 -5.68 -5.96 29.49
CA THR A 43 -5.11 -5.64 30.81
C THR A 43 -4.32 -4.33 30.83
N ARG A 44 -4.08 -3.73 29.66
CA ARG A 44 -3.21 -2.57 29.44
C ARG A 44 -1.79 -2.74 29.99
N ARG A 45 -1.27 -3.96 29.91
CA ARG A 45 0.08 -4.33 30.36
C ARG A 45 0.97 -4.60 29.14
N ALA A 46 2.21 -4.10 29.19
CA ALA A 46 3.27 -4.49 28.29
C ALA A 46 4.37 -5.21 29.07
N ALA A 47 5.03 -6.17 28.42
CA ALA A 47 6.23 -6.82 28.92
C ALA A 47 7.35 -6.62 27.91
N LEU A 48 8.50 -6.17 28.40
CA LEU A 48 9.73 -6.08 27.62
C LEU A 48 10.65 -7.17 28.14
N ALA A 49 11.12 -8.05 27.26
CA ALA A 49 12.00 -9.14 27.61
C ALA A 49 13.39 -8.91 27.02
N VAL A 50 14.40 -9.25 27.81
CA VAL A 50 15.79 -9.31 27.37
C VAL A 50 16.34 -10.68 27.77
N THR A 51 16.91 -11.39 26.81
CA THR A 51 17.52 -12.70 27.05
C THR A 51 18.92 -12.74 26.48
N ASP A 52 19.76 -13.57 27.09
CA ASP A 52 21.07 -13.96 26.59
C ASP A 52 21.25 -15.45 26.87
N LEU A 53 22.24 -16.06 26.22
CA LEU A 53 22.60 -17.46 26.42
C LEU A 53 23.35 -17.70 27.74
N HIS A 54 24.01 -16.68 28.31
CA HIS A 54 24.91 -16.85 29.45
C HIS A 54 24.39 -16.24 30.77
N HIS A 55 23.38 -15.39 30.70
CA HIS A 55 22.89 -14.62 31.85
C HIS A 55 21.39 -14.87 32.08
N PRO A 56 20.90 -14.74 33.32
CA PRO A 56 19.48 -14.89 33.60
C PRO A 56 18.68 -13.84 32.83
N PRO A 57 17.52 -14.24 32.25
CA PRO A 57 16.70 -13.32 31.49
C PRO A 57 16.16 -12.19 32.38
N GLN A 58 15.95 -11.03 31.78
CA GLN A 58 15.40 -9.85 32.45
C GLN A 58 14.09 -9.42 31.81
N THR A 59 13.18 -8.94 32.65
CA THR A 59 11.87 -8.49 32.18
C THR A 59 11.49 -7.18 32.85
N LEU A 60 10.92 -6.28 32.06
CA LEU A 60 10.36 -5.02 32.54
C LEU A 60 8.86 -4.98 32.27
N HIS A 61 8.09 -4.74 33.33
CA HIS A 61 6.63 -4.77 33.31
C HIS A 61 6.12 -3.33 33.30
N LEU A 62 5.42 -2.95 32.24
CA LEU A 62 4.88 -1.60 32.08
C LEU A 62 3.34 -1.66 32.03
N ARG A 63 2.71 -0.63 32.59
CA ARG A 63 1.26 -0.41 32.49
C ARG A 63 1.02 0.93 31.83
N TYR A 64 0.08 0.97 30.89
CA TYR A 64 -0.23 2.19 30.15
C TYR A 64 -1.66 2.66 30.37
N GLU A 65 -1.86 3.97 30.43
CA GLU A 65 -3.21 4.57 30.45
C GLU A 65 -3.87 4.57 29.06
N THR A 66 -3.05 4.75 28.03
CA THR A 66 -3.44 4.78 26.62
C THR A 66 -2.59 3.81 25.82
N ASP A 67 -3.12 3.31 24.70
CA ASP A 67 -2.45 2.26 23.94
C ASP A 67 -1.09 2.76 23.39
N PRO A 68 0.03 2.13 23.78
CA PRO A 68 1.33 2.44 23.21
C PRO A 68 1.43 1.93 21.78
N SER A 69 2.34 2.50 21.00
CA SER A 69 2.63 1.95 19.68
C SER A 69 3.49 0.69 19.81
N VAL A 70 3.27 -0.31 18.95
CA VAL A 70 4.12 -1.51 18.92
C VAL A 70 5.57 -1.13 18.67
N ALA A 71 5.84 -0.20 17.75
CA ALA A 71 7.20 0.25 17.46
C ALA A 71 7.87 0.93 18.67
N GLU A 72 7.12 1.67 19.49
CA GLU A 72 7.62 2.21 20.76
C GLU A 72 8.03 1.11 21.71
N LEU A 73 7.16 0.12 21.96
CA LEU A 73 7.44 -0.98 22.89
C LEU A 73 8.68 -1.76 22.47
N GLU A 74 8.79 -2.08 21.19
CA GLU A 74 9.96 -2.75 20.62
C GLU A 74 11.24 -1.92 20.80
N THR A 75 11.14 -0.61 20.61
CA THR A 75 12.29 0.30 20.81
C THR A 75 12.65 0.41 22.29
N LEU A 76 11.66 0.36 23.19
CA LEU A 76 11.89 0.32 24.64
C LEU A 76 12.51 -1.01 25.08
N ALA A 77 12.17 -2.13 24.45
CA ALA A 77 12.84 -3.41 24.70
C ALA A 77 14.33 -3.33 24.31
N VAL A 78 14.65 -2.71 23.18
CA VAL A 78 16.05 -2.43 22.80
C VAL A 78 16.75 -1.54 23.82
N TYR A 79 16.08 -0.47 24.29
CA TYR A 79 16.62 0.38 25.36
C TYR A 79 16.95 -0.44 26.61
N GLN A 80 15.99 -1.26 27.07
CA GLN A 80 16.14 -2.12 28.23
C GLN A 80 17.30 -3.11 28.04
N GLY A 81 17.45 -3.68 26.86
CA GLY A 81 18.53 -4.59 26.53
C GLY A 81 19.90 -3.94 26.62
N ILE A 82 20.05 -2.72 26.09
CA ILE A 82 21.32 -1.97 26.15
C ILE A 82 21.65 -1.56 27.59
N ALA A 83 20.66 -1.05 28.32
CA ALA A 83 20.85 -0.63 29.71
C ALA A 83 21.25 -1.81 30.60
N TRP A 84 20.55 -2.93 30.48
CA TRP A 84 20.88 -4.16 31.17
C TRP A 84 22.29 -4.67 30.83
N ALA A 85 22.62 -4.76 29.54
CA ALA A 85 23.93 -5.22 29.09
C ALA A 85 25.07 -4.35 29.62
N ALA A 86 24.86 -3.02 29.70
CA ALA A 86 25.86 -2.10 30.23
C ALA A 86 26.13 -2.26 31.75
N GLU A 87 25.24 -2.93 32.49
CA GLU A 87 25.38 -3.16 33.94
C GLU A 87 25.90 -4.57 34.28
N LEU A 88 25.93 -5.50 33.33
CA LEU A 88 26.36 -6.88 33.59
C LEU A 88 27.85 -7.01 33.91
N LYS A 89 28.70 -6.27 33.19
CA LYS A 89 30.17 -6.34 33.30
C LYS A 89 30.82 -4.98 33.11
N ASP A 90 31.73 -4.62 34.02
CA ASP A 90 32.46 -3.36 33.99
C ASP A 90 33.49 -3.27 32.83
N ASP A 91 33.99 -4.41 32.34
CA ASP A 91 34.98 -4.49 31.26
C ASP A 91 34.36 -4.62 29.86
N THR A 92 33.03 -4.51 29.76
CA THR A 92 32.31 -4.53 28.49
C THR A 92 32.85 -3.46 27.55
N ARG A 93 33.20 -3.83 26.32
CA ARG A 93 33.62 -2.90 25.27
C ARG A 93 32.62 -2.83 24.12
N LYS A 94 31.78 -3.85 23.98
CA LYS A 94 30.82 -3.95 22.90
C LYS A 94 29.51 -4.55 23.37
N ILE A 95 28.38 -3.99 22.94
CA ILE A 95 27.05 -4.51 23.21
C ILE A 95 26.34 -4.71 21.87
N THR A 96 25.86 -5.92 21.62
CA THR A 96 25.11 -6.27 20.41
C THR A 96 23.72 -6.76 20.79
N ILE A 97 22.70 -6.00 20.41
CA ILE A 97 21.29 -6.34 20.65
C ILE A 97 20.63 -6.81 19.36
N TYR A 98 20.03 -8.00 19.41
CA TYR A 98 19.24 -8.58 18.34
C TYR A 98 17.75 -8.36 18.58
N THR A 99 17.05 -7.85 17.57
CA THR A 99 15.59 -7.64 17.58
C THR A 99 15.01 -8.12 16.25
N ASP A 100 13.80 -8.68 16.26
CA ASP A 100 13.08 -8.99 15.04
C ASP A 100 12.22 -7.83 14.50
N SER A 101 12.13 -6.74 15.27
CA SER A 101 11.36 -5.56 14.93
C SER A 101 12.09 -4.66 13.93
N LEU A 102 11.77 -4.86 12.65
CA LEU A 102 12.20 -3.95 11.57
C LEU A 102 11.71 -2.52 11.78
N GLU A 103 10.59 -2.31 12.50
CA GLU A 103 10.10 -0.96 12.79
C GLU A 103 10.96 -0.25 13.85
N ALA A 104 11.43 -0.96 14.88
CA ALA A 104 12.41 -0.42 15.84
C ALA A 104 13.71 -0.01 15.14
N LEU A 105 14.27 -0.87 14.28
CA LEU A 105 15.48 -0.53 13.51
C LEU A 105 15.30 0.68 12.59
N LYS A 106 14.13 0.81 11.95
CA LYS A 106 13.82 2.01 11.16
C LYS A 106 13.76 3.26 12.03
N ALA A 107 13.15 3.16 13.22
CA ALA A 107 13.06 4.27 14.16
C ALA A 107 14.45 4.73 14.63
N LEU A 108 15.37 3.78 14.88
CA LEU A 108 16.75 4.04 15.29
C LEU A 108 17.64 4.57 14.15
N SER A 109 17.40 4.11 12.91
CA SER A 109 18.21 4.52 11.74
C SER A 109 18.02 5.98 11.31
N ARG A 110 16.92 6.62 11.72
CA ARG A 110 16.60 8.00 11.39
C ARG A 110 16.99 8.92 12.53
N ALA A 111 17.18 10.21 12.26
CA ALA A 111 17.34 11.20 13.32
C ALA A 111 16.08 11.21 14.22
N PRO A 112 16.16 10.75 15.48
CA PRO A 112 14.98 10.62 16.31
C PRO A 112 14.55 12.00 16.83
N ARG A 113 13.24 12.19 17.00
CA ARG A 113 12.69 13.40 17.62
C ARG A 113 12.83 13.31 19.13
N ARG A 114 13.12 14.42 19.80
CA ARG A 114 13.17 14.47 21.27
C ARG A 114 11.89 13.93 21.89
N GLY A 115 12.03 13.12 22.94
CA GLY A 115 10.91 12.52 23.69
C GLY A 115 10.38 11.20 23.12
N THR A 116 10.93 10.69 22.02
CA THR A 116 10.59 9.34 21.51
C THR A 116 11.47 8.26 22.14
N ALA A 117 11.04 6.99 22.11
CA ALA A 117 11.85 5.86 22.54
C ALA A 117 13.20 5.78 21.79
N ALA A 118 13.20 6.03 20.48
CA ALA A 118 14.42 6.01 19.67
C ALA A 118 15.41 7.12 20.05
N TYR A 119 14.93 8.27 20.54
CA TYR A 119 15.80 9.33 21.04
C TYR A 119 16.54 8.89 22.30
N ASP A 120 15.84 8.26 23.23
CA ASP A 120 16.44 7.77 24.48
C ASP A 120 17.44 6.65 24.22
N VAL A 121 17.18 5.73 23.29
CA VAL A 121 18.16 4.73 22.86
C VAL A 121 19.42 5.42 22.32
N ASN A 122 19.27 6.37 21.40
CA ASN A 122 20.43 7.08 20.83
C ASN A 122 21.21 7.89 21.88
N MET A 123 20.52 8.47 22.87
CA MET A 123 21.16 9.16 23.99
C MET A 123 21.92 8.18 24.90
N LEU A 124 21.34 7.02 25.19
CA LEU A 124 21.99 5.97 25.96
C LEU A 124 23.25 5.45 25.25
N CYS A 125 23.16 5.13 23.96
CA CYS A 125 24.30 4.68 23.17
C CYS A 125 25.44 5.70 23.16
N ARG A 126 25.11 6.99 22.95
CA ARG A 126 26.12 8.07 23.01
C ARG A 126 26.74 8.20 24.38
N HIS A 127 25.92 8.17 25.43
CA HIS A 127 26.40 8.25 26.80
C HIS A 127 27.38 7.10 27.12
N LEU A 128 27.06 5.87 26.73
CA LEU A 128 27.92 4.71 26.93
C LEU A 128 29.22 4.80 26.11
N GLN A 129 29.15 5.29 24.88
CA GLN A 129 30.34 5.50 24.03
C GLN A 129 31.26 6.59 24.60
N ASP A 130 30.70 7.70 25.08
CA ASP A 130 31.46 8.86 25.55
C ASP A 130 32.07 8.62 26.95
N THR A 131 31.36 7.91 27.83
CA THR A 131 31.78 7.72 29.24
C THR A 131 32.56 6.43 29.47
N ARG A 132 32.21 5.35 28.77
CA ARG A 132 32.78 4.01 28.99
C ARG A 132 33.46 3.42 27.74
N HIS A 133 33.47 4.14 26.62
CA HIS A 133 33.99 3.66 25.34
C HIS A 133 33.33 2.36 24.85
N ILE A 134 32.05 2.16 25.19
CA ILE A 134 31.29 0.98 24.80
C ILE A 134 30.64 1.21 23.44
N THR A 135 30.97 0.35 22.47
CA THR A 135 30.34 0.35 21.15
C THR A 135 29.03 -0.42 21.18
N THR A 136 27.91 0.24 20.89
CA THR A 136 26.59 -0.40 20.83
C THR A 136 26.16 -0.68 19.40
N GLN A 137 25.64 -1.88 19.13
CA GLN A 137 25.08 -2.27 17.84
C GLN A 137 23.70 -2.89 18.03
N VAL A 138 22.76 -2.54 17.14
CA VAL A 138 21.43 -3.18 17.08
C VAL A 138 21.29 -3.85 15.73
N LEU A 139 21.04 -5.16 15.75
CA LEU A 139 20.99 -6.02 14.57
C LEU A 139 19.62 -6.67 14.43
N TRP A 140 19.25 -6.93 13.18
CA TRP A 140 18.00 -7.60 12.87
C TRP A 140 18.16 -9.11 12.88
N VAL A 141 17.20 -9.82 13.48
CA VAL A 141 17.02 -11.27 13.33
C VAL A 141 15.61 -11.60 12.84
N PRO A 142 15.41 -12.68 12.08
CA PRO A 142 14.07 -13.08 11.71
C PRO A 142 13.33 -13.71 12.89
N GLY A 143 12.14 -13.18 13.22
CA GLY A 143 11.23 -13.81 14.18
C GLY A 143 10.73 -15.18 13.74
N HIS A 144 10.52 -16.07 14.73
CA HIS A 144 10.05 -17.45 14.56
C HIS A 144 10.84 -18.25 13.50
N SER A 145 12.18 -18.20 13.61
CA SER A 145 13.10 -18.81 12.64
C SER A 145 13.99 -19.90 13.24
N GLY A 146 13.73 -20.33 14.47
CA GLY A 146 14.55 -21.28 15.21
C GLY A 146 15.75 -20.67 15.94
N ASN A 147 15.83 -19.32 16.04
CA ASN A 147 16.83 -18.69 16.89
C ASN A 147 16.38 -18.77 18.35
N GLN A 148 17.07 -19.60 19.13
CA GLN A 148 16.72 -19.88 20.53
C GLN A 148 16.66 -18.62 21.40
N GLY A 149 17.56 -17.66 21.21
CA GLY A 149 17.57 -16.42 22.00
C GLY A 149 16.37 -15.52 21.70
N ASN A 150 16.07 -15.33 20.42
CA ASN A 150 14.91 -14.54 19.99
C ASN A 150 13.57 -15.21 20.38
N GLU A 151 13.48 -16.53 20.24
CA GLU A 151 12.29 -17.29 20.64
C GLU A 151 12.11 -17.26 22.16
N ALA A 152 13.18 -17.39 22.93
CA ALA A 152 13.13 -17.24 24.39
C ALA A 152 12.68 -15.84 24.82
N ALA A 153 13.17 -14.78 24.16
CA ALA A 153 12.70 -13.41 24.44
C ALA A 153 11.20 -13.26 24.15
N HIS A 154 10.74 -13.84 23.04
CA HIS A 154 9.34 -13.81 22.65
C HIS A 154 8.42 -14.56 23.60
N ASP A 155 8.80 -15.78 23.97
CA ASP A 155 8.04 -16.61 24.89
C ASP A 155 7.96 -15.93 26.26
N LEU A 156 9.06 -15.35 26.74
CA LEU A 156 9.11 -14.65 28.02
C LEU A 156 8.21 -13.40 28.05
N ALA A 157 8.28 -12.57 26.99
CA ALA A 157 7.41 -11.40 26.89
C ALA A 157 5.92 -11.82 26.80
N SER A 158 5.63 -12.86 26.02
CA SER A 158 4.28 -13.37 25.80
C SER A 158 3.68 -14.00 27.06
N GLU A 159 4.45 -14.83 27.76
CA GLU A 159 4.03 -15.49 29.00
C GLU A 159 3.62 -14.47 30.05
N ILE A 160 4.42 -13.43 30.25
CA ILE A 160 4.13 -12.36 31.23
C ILE A 160 2.85 -11.60 30.87
N THR A 161 2.63 -11.31 29.59
CA THR A 161 1.41 -10.64 29.16
C THR A 161 0.15 -11.51 29.23
N SER A 162 0.32 -12.84 29.20
CA SER A 162 -0.75 -13.84 29.22
C SER A 162 -1.10 -14.30 30.63
N ASN A 163 -0.11 -14.37 31.54
CA ASN A 163 -0.28 -14.82 32.91
C ASN A 163 -1.00 -13.76 33.75
N ARG A 164 -2.34 -13.87 33.81
CA ARG A 164 -3.21 -13.06 34.68
C ARG A 164 -2.90 -13.19 36.19
N SER A 165 -2.19 -14.26 36.59
CA SER A 165 -2.06 -14.69 37.99
C SER A 165 -0.66 -14.49 38.59
N GLN A 166 0.36 -14.15 37.79
CA GLN A 166 1.70 -13.83 38.31
C GLN A 166 1.84 -12.33 38.52
N ASP A 167 1.23 -11.84 39.61
CA ASP A 167 1.38 -10.48 40.13
C ASP A 167 2.65 -10.34 41.00
N THR A 168 3.77 -10.94 40.60
CA THR A 168 5.02 -10.84 41.38
C THR A 168 5.73 -9.50 41.20
N ALA A 169 5.47 -8.78 40.10
CA ALA A 169 5.98 -7.42 39.88
C ALA A 169 4.82 -6.46 39.59
N THR A 170 4.64 -5.46 40.47
CA THR A 170 3.72 -4.34 40.20
C THR A 170 4.20 -3.61 38.95
N PRO A 171 3.40 -3.55 37.87
CA PRO A 171 3.84 -2.92 36.64
C PRO A 171 3.99 -1.41 36.83
N CYS A 172 5.09 -0.84 36.34
CA CYS A 172 5.34 0.59 36.42
C CYS A 172 4.39 1.33 35.49
N LEU A 173 3.74 2.40 35.98
CA LEU A 173 2.91 3.24 35.13
C LEU A 173 3.80 4.02 34.15
N ALA A 174 3.63 3.74 32.85
CA ALA A 174 4.32 4.39 31.76
C ALA A 174 3.35 5.26 30.95
N ARG A 175 3.83 6.40 30.47
CA ARG A 175 3.11 7.24 29.51
C ARG A 175 3.58 6.87 28.10
N PRO A 176 2.67 6.61 27.13
CA PRO A 176 3.09 6.37 25.77
C PRO A 176 3.86 7.55 25.22
N ARG A 177 4.99 7.25 24.60
CA ARG A 177 5.82 8.22 23.92
C ARG A 177 5.26 8.45 22.51
N PRO A 178 5.37 9.67 21.96
CA PRO A 178 4.89 9.93 20.62
C PRO A 178 5.60 9.05 19.59
N ASP A 179 4.84 8.32 18.77
CA ASP A 179 5.34 7.68 17.55
C ASP A 179 4.80 8.42 16.32
N PRO A 180 5.61 9.28 15.68
CA PRO A 180 5.21 10.05 14.51
C PRO A 180 4.76 9.20 13.32
N GLU A 181 5.31 7.99 13.15
CA GLU A 181 4.99 7.12 12.02
C GLU A 181 3.66 6.39 12.25
N ALA A 182 3.43 5.88 13.47
CA ALA A 182 2.12 5.32 13.84
C ALA A 182 1.01 6.37 13.72
N GLU A 183 1.24 7.59 14.20
CA GLU A 183 0.27 8.68 14.11
C GLU A 183 -0.03 9.06 12.64
N LYS A 184 0.99 9.18 11.81
CA LYS A 184 0.83 9.42 10.36
C LYS A 184 0.03 8.30 9.68
N LEU A 185 0.26 7.04 10.06
CA LEU A 185 -0.49 5.91 9.52
C LEU A 185 -1.96 5.95 9.94
N ARG A 186 -2.24 6.25 11.21
CA ARG A 186 -3.61 6.42 11.74
C ARG A 186 -4.38 7.48 10.94
N ARG A 187 -3.79 8.68 10.80
CA ARG A 187 -4.39 9.78 10.00
C ARG A 187 -4.66 9.38 8.56
N LYS A 188 -3.74 8.64 7.94
CA LYS A 188 -3.91 8.15 6.56
C LYS A 188 -5.07 7.15 6.45
N LEU A 189 -5.23 6.27 7.43
CA LEU A 189 -6.31 5.28 7.47
C LEU A 189 -7.68 5.94 7.69
N GLU A 190 -7.74 6.88 8.63
CA GLU A 190 -8.92 7.69 8.91
C GLU A 190 -9.35 8.48 7.69
N ARG A 191 -8.43 9.24 7.08
CA ARG A 191 -8.71 9.96 5.83
C ARG A 191 -9.20 9.05 4.71
N ARG A 192 -8.65 7.83 4.59
CA ARG A 192 -9.12 6.85 3.60
C ARG A 192 -10.53 6.37 3.90
N ARG A 193 -10.89 6.21 5.19
CA ARG A 193 -12.25 5.83 5.61
C ARG A 193 -13.24 6.94 5.32
N GLU A 194 -12.90 8.18 5.67
CA GLU A 194 -13.70 9.37 5.37
C GLU A 194 -13.95 9.52 3.87
N LEU A 195 -12.89 9.47 3.06
CA LEU A 195 -13.00 9.58 1.61
C LEU A 195 -13.86 8.46 1.02
N ARG A 196 -13.79 7.24 1.56
CA ARG A 196 -14.66 6.13 1.14
C ARG A 196 -16.11 6.33 1.53
N ALA A 197 -16.38 6.89 2.70
CA ALA A 197 -17.73 7.19 3.16
C ALA A 197 -18.41 8.28 2.32
N GLN A 198 -17.62 9.16 1.70
CA GLN A 198 -18.11 10.20 0.79
C GLN A 198 -18.39 9.70 -0.63
N ILE A 199 -17.98 8.48 -1.00
CA ILE A 199 -18.24 7.93 -2.34
C ILE A 199 -19.75 7.61 -2.42
N PRO A 200 -20.50 8.25 -3.35
CA PRO A 200 -21.91 7.93 -3.54
C PRO A 200 -22.11 6.45 -3.89
N HIS A 201 -23.27 5.90 -3.51
CA HIS A 201 -23.63 4.55 -3.91
C HIS A 201 -23.67 4.47 -5.45
N ASN A 202 -22.98 3.47 -6.01
CA ASN A 202 -23.03 3.21 -7.44
C ASN A 202 -24.23 2.29 -7.73
N GLU A 203 -25.28 2.85 -8.31
CA GLU A 203 -26.53 2.14 -8.66
C GLU A 203 -26.30 0.99 -9.65
N HIS A 204 -25.24 1.05 -10.45
CA HIS A 204 -24.94 0.06 -11.48
C HIS A 204 -23.48 -0.43 -11.39
N PRO A 205 -23.11 -1.23 -10.39
CA PRO A 205 -21.75 -1.75 -10.26
C PRO A 205 -21.40 -2.64 -11.46
N LEU A 206 -20.16 -2.51 -11.95
CA LEU A 206 -19.67 -3.38 -13.01
C LEU A 206 -19.45 -4.80 -12.46
N PRO A 207 -19.88 -5.86 -13.18
CA PRO A 207 -19.68 -7.23 -12.74
C PRO A 207 -18.18 -7.58 -12.72
N GLN A 208 -17.80 -8.47 -11.78
CA GLN A 208 -16.43 -8.95 -11.68
C GLN A 208 -16.05 -9.80 -12.92
N GLY A 209 -14.77 -9.74 -13.31
CA GLY A 209 -14.23 -10.52 -14.44
C GLY A 209 -14.41 -9.88 -15.82
N LEU A 210 -14.87 -8.62 -15.90
CA LEU A 210 -14.82 -7.84 -17.15
C LEU A 210 -13.38 -7.40 -17.47
N PRO A 211 -12.94 -7.50 -18.74
CA PRO A 211 -11.67 -6.94 -19.19
C PRO A 211 -11.57 -5.44 -18.89
N ARG A 212 -10.35 -4.93 -18.64
CA ARG A 212 -10.15 -3.52 -18.33
C ARG A 212 -10.67 -2.59 -19.43
N GLY A 213 -10.49 -2.96 -20.71
CA GLY A 213 -11.02 -2.22 -21.85
C GLY A 213 -12.54 -2.10 -21.83
N ALA A 214 -13.25 -3.20 -21.54
CA ALA A 214 -14.70 -3.21 -21.40
C ALA A 214 -15.16 -2.27 -20.26
N GLN A 215 -14.51 -2.34 -19.08
CA GLN A 215 -14.86 -1.47 -17.96
C GLN A 215 -14.76 0.02 -18.32
N VAL A 216 -13.68 0.41 -19.01
CA VAL A 216 -13.47 1.79 -19.45
C VAL A 216 -14.51 2.20 -20.49
N LEU A 217 -14.78 1.34 -21.48
CA LEU A 217 -15.80 1.59 -22.50
C LEU A 217 -17.16 1.84 -21.86
N ILE A 218 -17.59 0.96 -20.96
CA ILE A 218 -18.91 1.04 -20.33
C ILE A 218 -19.02 2.30 -19.47
N HIS A 219 -17.97 2.64 -18.72
CA HIS A 219 -17.94 3.87 -17.94
C HIS A 219 -18.10 5.11 -18.84
N LYS A 220 -17.33 5.18 -19.93
CA LYS A 220 -17.44 6.28 -20.90
C LYS A 220 -18.81 6.33 -21.58
N ALA A 221 -19.37 5.17 -21.92
CA ALA A 221 -20.69 5.06 -22.53
C ALA A 221 -21.79 5.58 -21.60
N ARG A 222 -21.76 5.21 -20.31
CA ARG A 222 -22.73 5.68 -19.30
C ARG A 222 -22.59 7.16 -18.96
N THR A 223 -21.37 7.67 -18.93
CA THR A 223 -21.09 9.07 -18.54
C THR A 223 -21.15 10.06 -19.69
N GLY A 224 -21.25 9.59 -20.94
CA GLY A 224 -21.13 10.47 -22.11
C GLY A 224 -19.70 10.95 -22.40
N ALA A 225 -18.72 10.57 -21.57
CA ALA A 225 -17.37 11.15 -21.57
C ALA A 225 -16.42 10.61 -22.64
N ALA A 226 -16.90 9.80 -23.59
CA ALA A 226 -16.08 9.25 -24.67
C ALA A 226 -15.67 10.30 -25.71
N LEU A 227 -16.60 11.19 -26.07
CA LEU A 227 -16.45 12.15 -27.17
C LEU A 227 -16.42 13.56 -26.59
N THR A 228 -15.32 13.90 -25.93
CA THR A 228 -15.07 15.26 -25.44
C THR A 228 -14.71 16.19 -26.61
N GLU A 229 -14.82 17.51 -26.41
CA GLU A 229 -14.42 18.47 -27.45
C GLU A 229 -12.95 18.31 -27.88
N ASP A 230 -12.06 17.87 -26.99
CA ASP A 230 -10.67 17.57 -27.34
C ASP A 230 -10.56 16.39 -28.32
N VAL A 231 -11.38 15.35 -28.13
CA VAL A 231 -11.44 14.20 -29.05
C VAL A 231 -12.00 14.65 -30.40
N LEU A 232 -13.09 15.44 -30.38
CA LEU A 232 -13.67 16.01 -31.60
C LEU A 232 -12.69 16.95 -32.32
N ALA A 233 -11.92 17.76 -31.60
CA ALA A 233 -10.90 18.63 -32.16
C ALA A 233 -9.79 17.85 -32.87
N LYS A 234 -9.36 16.70 -32.31
CA LYS A 234 -8.42 15.80 -32.99
C LYS A 234 -8.99 15.25 -34.29
N TRP A 235 -10.28 14.94 -34.32
CA TRP A 235 -10.94 14.49 -35.56
C TRP A 235 -10.96 15.61 -36.60
N ARG A 236 -11.30 16.86 -36.21
CA ARG A 236 -11.23 18.03 -37.10
C ARG A 236 -9.84 18.21 -37.72
N ALA A 237 -8.79 18.07 -36.91
CA ALA A 237 -7.41 18.23 -37.36
C ALA A 237 -6.97 17.10 -38.33
N TYR A 238 -7.40 15.87 -38.07
CA TYR A 238 -7.15 14.72 -38.95
C TYR A 238 -7.82 14.90 -40.32
N THR A 239 -9.09 15.31 -40.34
CA THR A 239 -9.85 15.52 -41.59
C THR A 239 -9.23 16.60 -42.47
N LYS A 240 -8.80 17.73 -41.89
CA LYS A 240 -8.12 18.81 -42.63
C LYS A 240 -6.80 18.35 -43.28
N LYS A 241 -6.04 17.49 -42.60
CA LYS A 241 -4.77 16.97 -43.13
C LYS A 241 -4.97 16.05 -44.34
N HIS A 242 -6.06 15.27 -44.36
CA HIS A 242 -6.39 14.39 -45.48
C HIS A 242 -7.03 15.13 -46.66
N GLN A 243 -7.85 16.17 -46.42
CA GLN A 243 -8.35 17.03 -47.50
C GLN A 243 -7.21 17.75 -48.24
N ASN A 244 -6.18 18.20 -47.52
CA ASN A 244 -5.01 18.84 -48.12
C ASN A 244 -4.01 17.85 -48.77
N GLN A 245 -4.30 16.54 -48.82
CA GLN A 245 -3.42 15.51 -49.39
C GLN A 245 -4.02 14.77 -50.60
N SER A 246 -5.26 15.06 -51.02
CA SER A 246 -5.78 14.57 -52.31
C SER A 246 -5.15 15.35 -53.48
N PRO A 247 -4.60 14.69 -54.51
CA PRO A 247 -4.23 15.37 -55.74
C PRO A 247 -5.49 15.54 -56.58
N VAL A 248 -5.92 16.79 -56.80
CA VAL A 248 -6.50 17.32 -58.06
C VAL A 248 -7.18 18.66 -57.77
N ASN A 249 -6.67 19.65 -58.49
CA ASN A 249 -7.19 20.98 -58.84
C ASN A 249 -7.24 22.08 -57.76
N ASN A 250 -6.18 22.90 -57.80
CA ASN A 250 -6.23 24.34 -57.53
C ASN A 250 -7.31 24.99 -58.42
N GLU A 251 -8.45 25.34 -57.85
CA GLU A 251 -9.14 26.57 -58.25
C GLU A 251 -9.46 27.38 -56.99
N LEU A 252 -9.14 28.67 -57.09
CA LEU A 252 -9.23 29.66 -56.04
C LEU A 252 -10.70 29.91 -55.68
N GLU A 253 -11.16 29.34 -54.57
CA GLU A 253 -12.33 29.86 -53.85
C GLU A 253 -11.86 30.62 -52.61
N GLU A 254 -12.25 31.89 -52.53
CA GLU A 254 -11.99 32.77 -51.39
C GLU A 254 -12.58 32.17 -50.09
N PRO A 255 -11.88 32.29 -48.94
CA PRO A 255 -12.36 31.73 -47.69
C PRO A 255 -13.63 32.46 -47.24
N PRO A 256 -14.76 31.77 -47.01
CA PRO A 256 -15.95 32.42 -46.47
C PRO A 256 -15.65 32.98 -45.08
N ALA A 257 -15.94 34.27 -44.92
CA ALA A 257 -15.81 35.03 -43.69
C ALA A 257 -16.89 34.60 -42.68
N ASP A 258 -16.61 33.54 -41.93
CA ASP A 258 -17.06 33.32 -40.55
C ASP A 258 -16.51 31.97 -40.05
N PRO A 259 -15.88 31.87 -38.86
CA PRO A 259 -15.41 30.60 -38.32
C PRO A 259 -16.59 29.82 -37.75
N SER A 260 -17.54 29.44 -38.60
CA SER A 260 -18.53 28.43 -38.26
C SER A 260 -17.76 27.16 -37.86
N PRO A 261 -17.92 26.67 -36.62
CA PRO A 261 -17.09 25.56 -36.13
C PRO A 261 -17.31 24.37 -37.06
N CYS A 262 -16.23 23.90 -37.72
CA CYS A 262 -16.31 22.75 -38.62
C CYS A 262 -17.05 21.60 -37.92
N ILE A 263 -18.26 21.31 -38.39
CA ILE A 263 -19.13 20.30 -37.81
C ILE A 263 -18.45 18.95 -38.06
N VAL A 264 -18.03 18.28 -36.99
CA VAL A 264 -17.49 16.92 -37.10
C VAL A 264 -18.66 16.01 -37.44
N THR A 265 -18.56 15.33 -38.57
CA THR A 265 -19.53 14.34 -39.00
C THR A 265 -19.00 12.93 -38.74
N CYS A 266 -19.93 12.00 -38.62
CA CYS A 266 -19.64 10.59 -38.44
C CYS A 266 -18.96 10.05 -39.71
N SER A 267 -17.81 9.38 -39.54
CA SER A 267 -17.08 8.77 -40.65
C SER A 267 -17.54 7.34 -40.97
N THR A 268 -18.56 6.83 -40.28
CA THR A 268 -19.09 5.46 -40.46
C THR A 268 -20.46 5.43 -41.14
N CYS A 269 -21.05 6.58 -41.45
CA CYS A 269 -22.30 6.63 -42.20
C CYS A 269 -22.37 7.88 -43.07
N ASP A 270 -23.15 7.81 -44.15
CA ASP A 270 -23.24 8.87 -45.16
C ASP A 270 -24.27 9.96 -44.80
N ILE A 271 -24.86 9.89 -43.60
CA ILE A 271 -25.92 10.80 -43.14
C ILE A 271 -25.36 12.15 -42.66
N GLY A 272 -24.04 12.24 -42.43
CA GLY A 272 -23.42 13.45 -41.92
C GLY A 272 -23.82 13.79 -40.48
N ALA A 273 -24.28 12.81 -39.70
CA ALA A 273 -24.67 13.01 -38.31
C ALA A 273 -23.47 13.34 -37.41
N ARG A 274 -23.70 14.10 -36.34
CA ARG A 274 -22.65 14.39 -35.32
C ARG A 274 -22.28 13.10 -34.58
N PRO A 275 -20.99 12.76 -34.42
CA PRO A 275 -20.58 11.55 -33.72
C PRO A 275 -20.82 11.73 -32.22
N THR A 276 -21.93 11.18 -31.73
CA THR A 276 -22.23 11.03 -30.30
C THR A 276 -22.08 9.56 -29.90
N ILE A 277 -21.93 9.27 -28.60
CA ILE A 277 -21.94 7.88 -28.11
C ILE A 277 -23.22 7.18 -28.56
N GLN A 278 -24.36 7.88 -28.46
CA GLN A 278 -25.64 7.33 -28.90
C GLN A 278 -25.68 7.09 -30.40
N HIS A 279 -25.08 7.97 -31.22
CA HIS A 279 -24.95 7.71 -32.64
C HIS A 279 -24.09 6.47 -32.91
N LEU A 280 -22.86 6.43 -32.40
CA LEU A 280 -21.91 5.36 -32.69
C LEU A 280 -22.35 3.98 -32.16
N LEU A 281 -22.91 3.94 -30.95
CA LEU A 281 -23.35 2.68 -30.33
C LEU A 281 -24.75 2.27 -30.76
N TRP A 282 -25.67 3.20 -31.01
CA TRP A 282 -27.11 2.88 -31.17
C TRP A 282 -27.72 3.25 -32.52
N ASN A 283 -27.49 4.47 -33.04
CA ASN A 283 -28.24 4.98 -34.19
C ASN A 283 -27.50 4.91 -35.54
N CYS A 284 -26.20 4.64 -35.57
CA CYS A 284 -25.40 4.74 -36.79
C CYS A 284 -25.76 3.64 -37.80
N PRO A 285 -26.26 3.97 -39.00
CA PRO A 285 -26.73 2.95 -39.95
C PRO A 285 -25.60 2.13 -40.56
N GLY A 286 -24.43 2.73 -40.81
CA GLY A 286 -23.27 1.96 -41.31
C GLY A 286 -22.68 0.99 -40.28
N LEU A 287 -23.10 1.06 -39.01
CA LEU A 287 -22.73 0.10 -37.97
C LEU A 287 -23.86 -0.89 -37.65
N GLU A 288 -25.04 -0.74 -38.26
CA GLU A 288 -26.18 -1.64 -38.08
C GLU A 288 -25.86 -3.12 -38.36
N PRO A 289 -25.17 -3.51 -39.45
CA PRO A 289 -24.95 -4.93 -39.72
C PRO A 289 -24.06 -5.60 -38.65
N ILE A 290 -23.05 -4.89 -38.14
CA ILE A 290 -22.17 -5.40 -37.07
C ILE A 290 -22.89 -5.36 -35.73
N ARG A 291 -23.69 -4.31 -35.47
CA ARG A 291 -24.51 -4.19 -34.25
C ARG A 291 -25.51 -5.33 -34.13
N ALA A 292 -26.20 -5.69 -35.22
CA ALA A 292 -27.19 -6.76 -35.23
C ALA A 292 -26.61 -8.13 -34.83
N LYS A 293 -25.33 -8.39 -35.11
CA LYS A 293 -24.63 -9.64 -34.71
C LYS A 293 -24.42 -9.77 -33.20
N HIS A 294 -24.21 -8.64 -32.52
CA HIS A 294 -23.85 -8.59 -31.09
C HIS A 294 -25.02 -8.16 -30.19
N ARG A 295 -26.10 -7.65 -30.78
CA ARG A 295 -27.31 -7.22 -30.08
C ARG A 295 -28.15 -8.43 -29.72
N GLY A 296 -28.29 -8.68 -28.42
CA GLY A 296 -29.20 -9.70 -27.89
C GLY A 296 -30.68 -9.31 -28.08
N PRO A 297 -31.60 -10.29 -28.09
CA PRO A 297 -33.04 -10.04 -28.31
C PRO A 297 -33.70 -9.23 -27.20
N THR A 298 -33.08 -9.18 -26.02
CA THR A 298 -33.55 -8.43 -24.83
C THR A 298 -33.07 -6.99 -24.79
N ILE A 299 -32.24 -6.55 -25.75
CA ILE A 299 -31.63 -5.21 -25.76
C ILE A 299 -32.46 -4.30 -26.67
N ASP A 300 -33.34 -3.50 -26.08
CA ASP A 300 -34.26 -2.58 -26.79
C ASP A 300 -33.78 -1.12 -26.84
N SER A 301 -32.78 -0.78 -26.02
CA SER A 301 -32.27 0.58 -25.86
C SER A 301 -30.75 0.59 -25.57
N LEU A 302 -30.11 1.73 -25.78
CA LEU A 302 -28.70 1.94 -25.42
C LEU A 302 -28.49 1.81 -23.90
N GLU A 303 -29.47 2.25 -23.12
CA GLU A 303 -29.47 2.09 -21.67
C GLU A 303 -29.51 0.60 -21.31
N ALA A 304 -30.42 -0.20 -21.86
CA ALA A 304 -30.44 -1.64 -21.65
C ALA A 304 -29.11 -2.34 -22.02
N TRP A 305 -28.37 -1.81 -23.00
CA TRP A 305 -27.06 -2.36 -23.39
C TRP A 305 -25.93 -1.94 -22.43
N THR A 306 -25.99 -0.75 -21.85
CA THR A 306 -24.93 -0.18 -21.01
C THR A 306 -25.18 -0.35 -19.50
N THR A 307 -26.43 -0.46 -19.07
CA THR A 307 -26.92 -0.72 -17.69
C THR A 307 -27.90 -1.91 -17.66
N PRO A 308 -27.48 -3.11 -18.10
CA PRO A 308 -28.35 -4.29 -18.09
C PRO A 308 -28.73 -4.73 -16.67
N GLN A 309 -30.01 -5.04 -16.45
CA GLN A 309 -30.52 -5.59 -15.19
C GLN A 309 -30.33 -7.11 -15.10
N THR A 310 -30.48 -7.80 -16.22
CA THR A 310 -30.31 -9.26 -16.37
C THR A 310 -29.06 -9.59 -17.18
N ASP A 311 -28.39 -10.70 -16.86
CA ASP A 311 -27.19 -11.20 -17.55
C ASP A 311 -26.10 -10.15 -17.79
N ALA A 312 -25.92 -9.23 -16.82
CA ALA A 312 -25.15 -8.00 -17.00
C ALA A 312 -23.74 -8.23 -17.56
N ARG A 313 -23.05 -9.30 -17.15
CA ARG A 313 -21.71 -9.60 -17.67
C ARG A 313 -21.73 -9.92 -19.16
N GLN A 314 -22.65 -10.76 -19.63
CA GLN A 314 -22.71 -11.18 -21.03
C GLN A 314 -23.12 -10.01 -21.92
N THR A 315 -24.12 -9.23 -21.52
CA THR A 315 -24.60 -8.05 -22.24
C THR A 315 -23.52 -6.97 -22.37
N LEU A 316 -22.73 -6.73 -21.30
CA LEU A 316 -21.62 -5.78 -21.34
C LEU A 316 -20.43 -6.29 -22.16
N LEU A 317 -20.20 -7.60 -22.20
CA LEU A 317 -19.19 -8.20 -23.08
C LEU A 317 -19.61 -8.12 -24.55
N SER A 318 -20.88 -8.33 -24.88
CA SER A 318 -21.35 -8.19 -26.27
C SER A 318 -21.20 -6.77 -26.78
N LEU A 319 -21.42 -5.76 -25.93
CA LEU A 319 -21.12 -4.36 -26.26
C LEU A 319 -19.63 -4.15 -26.57
N TRP A 320 -18.75 -4.73 -25.73
CA TRP A 320 -17.32 -4.63 -25.91
C TRP A 320 -16.84 -5.32 -27.20
N GLU A 321 -17.39 -6.49 -27.50
CA GLU A 321 -17.09 -7.24 -28.72
C GLU A 321 -17.56 -6.50 -29.98
N PHE A 322 -18.75 -5.92 -29.94
CA PHE A 322 -19.24 -5.01 -30.98
C PHE A 322 -18.26 -3.86 -31.24
N VAL A 323 -17.87 -3.12 -30.21
CA VAL A 323 -16.99 -1.95 -30.37
C VAL A 323 -15.61 -2.33 -30.94
N ARG A 324 -15.13 -3.53 -30.60
CA ARG A 324 -13.88 -4.08 -31.12
C ARG A 324 -14.02 -4.50 -32.59
N GLU A 325 -15.09 -5.22 -32.94
CA GLU A 325 -15.36 -5.67 -34.32
C GLU A 325 -15.67 -4.50 -35.26
N ALA A 326 -16.40 -3.49 -34.78
CA ALA A 326 -16.68 -2.25 -35.51
C ALA A 326 -15.45 -1.33 -35.67
N GLY A 327 -14.33 -1.62 -35.01
CA GLY A 327 -13.11 -0.81 -35.09
C GLY A 327 -13.24 0.61 -34.51
N ILE A 328 -14.24 0.85 -33.64
CA ILE A 328 -14.51 2.16 -33.05
C ILE A 328 -13.91 2.34 -31.65
N THR A 329 -13.10 1.39 -31.17
CA THR A 329 -12.46 1.46 -29.84
C THR A 329 -11.54 2.68 -29.68
N GLY A 330 -10.84 3.10 -30.75
CA GLY A 330 -10.00 4.31 -30.73
C GLY A 330 -10.80 5.62 -30.87
N ARG A 331 -12.11 5.51 -31.13
CA ARG A 331 -13.04 6.63 -31.32
C ARG A 331 -13.90 6.90 -30.08
N ILE A 332 -13.89 6.00 -29.09
CA ILE A 332 -14.70 6.05 -27.86
C ILE A 332 -13.80 5.99 -26.62
#